data_AF-A0A6I1FWC2-F1
#
_entry.id   AF-A0A6I1FWC2-F1
#
_cell.length_a   1.000
_cell.length_b   1.000
_cell.length_c   1.000
_cell.angle_alpha   90.00
_cell.angle_beta   90.00
_cell.angle_gamma   90.00
#
_symmetry.space_group_name_H-M   'P 1'
#
loop_
_entity.id
_entity.type
_entity.pdbx_description
1 polymer ?
#
loop_
_entity_poly.entity_id
_entity_poly.type
_entity_poly.pdbx_seq_one_letter_code
_entity_poly.pdbx_strand_id
1 'polypeptide(L)'
;MAGALSNLGVRLSELGRRREALAPTEEAVELYRDLTTENPAFLPQLARVLKSLEGQHTDSRVTESAWTQALESLDRRQQAVLLLYRTMHADLGDPAAATWLCDALAAAGDDLALESALRDEVRRHADASDGRQGFARAWAEHTGEALPVWASLDRELLEQARAWMATPTYAEEHHWLVEHRELLEASADDTIEEALRRVPPEEQNRYRQLRDQARTVGLAEAYRPLLVGELASTFIRADPFAQQELLQERRQDLTDPAVRETLTAAAEGSDDPRVGLARALVDLASDPEREALLNHAFAALQGGPSLAPTLRDPALVTNPPILAALATVAGHAAGSDADLGEALFHLAIVSALTDEPDQAAEYLAAARQRATARVNDWLTHLATIGATYPRVLALIPPLTAPASAGDDPAGGDADDIPTTEEST
;
A
#
# COMPACT_ATOMS: atom_id res chain seq x y z
N MET A 1 -38.45 -14.84 17.64
CA MET A 1 -39.85 -14.99 17.20
C MET A 1 -39.97 -14.97 15.69
N ALA A 2 -39.67 -13.85 15.02
CA ALA A 2 -39.78 -13.67 13.57
C ALA A 2 -39.16 -14.81 12.73
N GLY A 3 -37.94 -15.26 13.07
CA GLY A 3 -37.29 -16.37 12.35
C GLY A 3 -38.03 -17.72 12.45
N ALA A 4 -38.68 -18.00 13.59
CA ALA A 4 -39.44 -19.23 13.76
C ALA A 4 -40.74 -19.22 12.94
N LEU A 5 -41.42 -18.07 12.90
CA LEU A 5 -42.62 -17.85 12.09
C LEU A 5 -42.32 -17.94 10.59
N SER A 6 -41.22 -17.30 10.15
CA SER A 6 -40.73 -17.43 8.78
C SER A 6 -40.46 -18.88 8.39
N ASN A 7 -39.78 -19.64 9.25
CA ASN A 7 -39.50 -21.06 8.99
C ASN A 7 -40.79 -21.89 8.94
N LEU A 8 -41.75 -21.61 9.83
CA LEU A 8 -43.05 -22.29 9.82
C LEU A 8 -43.81 -22.03 8.52
N GLY A 9 -43.87 -20.77 8.06
CA GLY A 9 -44.49 -20.40 6.78
C GLY A 9 -43.87 -21.13 5.60
N VAL A 10 -42.54 -21.15 5.50
CA VAL A 10 -41.81 -21.89 4.45
C VAL A 10 -42.16 -23.38 4.49
N ARG A 11 -42.08 -24.03 5.67
CA ARG A 11 -42.40 -25.46 5.82
C ARG A 11 -43.85 -25.78 5.46
N LEU A 12 -44.80 -24.93 5.81
CA LEU A 12 -46.21 -25.12 5.44
C LEU A 12 -46.41 -24.97 3.92
N SER A 13 -45.72 -24.02 3.28
CA SER A 13 -45.75 -23.85 1.82
C SER A 13 -45.14 -25.05 1.08
N GLU A 14 -44.01 -25.58 1.56
CA GLU A 14 -43.37 -26.80 1.04
C GLU A 14 -44.30 -28.02 1.12
N LEU A 15 -45.15 -28.09 2.15
CA LEU A 15 -46.18 -29.13 2.30
C LEU A 15 -47.45 -28.86 1.46
N GLY A 16 -47.47 -27.84 0.62
CA GLY A 16 -48.62 -27.45 -0.21
C GLY A 16 -49.73 -26.73 0.57
N ARG A 17 -49.55 -26.46 1.87
CA ARG A 17 -50.53 -25.81 2.76
C ARG A 17 -50.42 -24.29 2.69
N ARG A 18 -50.44 -23.73 1.47
CA ARG A 18 -50.19 -22.29 1.22
C ARG A 18 -51.09 -21.36 2.03
N ARG A 19 -52.38 -21.68 2.20
CA ARG A 19 -53.31 -20.87 3.01
C ARG A 19 -52.92 -20.79 4.49
N GLU A 20 -52.39 -21.88 5.04
CA GLU A 20 -51.98 -21.94 6.45
C GLU A 20 -50.58 -21.32 6.64
N ALA A 21 -49.79 -21.26 5.57
CA ALA A 21 -48.50 -20.57 5.55
C ALA A 21 -48.62 -19.04 5.59
N LEU A 22 -49.74 -18.49 5.11
CA LEU A 22 -49.95 -17.04 4.99
C LEU A 22 -49.84 -16.32 6.33
N ALA A 23 -50.68 -16.68 7.31
CA ALA A 23 -50.71 -16.02 8.61
C ALA A 23 -49.33 -15.95 9.32
N PRO A 24 -48.56 -17.05 9.48
CA PRO A 24 -47.24 -16.97 10.08
C PRO A 24 -46.23 -16.20 9.20
N THR A 25 -46.41 -16.16 7.88
CA THR A 25 -45.55 -15.37 6.99
C THR A 25 -45.85 -13.87 7.10
N GLU A 26 -47.12 -13.47 7.15
CA GLU A 26 -47.56 -12.09 7.37
C GLU A 26 -47.08 -11.55 8.72
N GLU A 27 -47.25 -12.31 9.80
CA GLU A 27 -46.73 -11.94 11.13
C GLU A 27 -45.20 -11.81 11.12
N ALA A 28 -44.49 -12.67 10.36
CA ALA A 28 -43.05 -12.54 10.19
C ALA A 28 -42.67 -11.28 9.39
N VAL A 29 -43.44 -10.88 8.36
CA VAL A 29 -43.21 -9.63 7.61
C VAL A 29 -43.32 -8.43 8.55
N GLU A 30 -44.39 -8.35 9.34
CA GLU A 30 -44.62 -7.25 10.28
C GLU A 30 -43.46 -7.14 11.28
N LEU A 31 -43.09 -8.25 11.92
CA LEU A 31 -41.98 -8.27 12.88
C LEU A 31 -40.64 -7.87 12.24
N TYR A 32 -40.34 -8.35 11.03
CA TYR A 32 -39.09 -7.99 10.37
C TYR A 32 -39.08 -6.53 9.90
N ARG A 33 -40.22 -5.96 9.50
CA ARG A 33 -40.33 -4.53 9.15
C ARG A 33 -40.05 -3.65 10.37
N ASP A 34 -40.62 -3.99 11.52
CA ASP A 34 -40.37 -3.27 12.76
C ASP A 34 -38.89 -3.38 13.16
N LEU A 35 -38.31 -4.59 13.08
CA LEU A 35 -36.90 -4.82 13.35
C LEU A 35 -35.96 -4.06 12.40
N THR A 36 -36.29 -3.91 11.11
CA THR A 36 -35.46 -3.16 10.16
C THR A 36 -35.44 -1.66 10.42
N THR A 37 -36.48 -1.14 11.06
CA THR A 37 -36.53 0.26 11.50
C THR A 37 -35.49 0.53 12.59
N GLU A 38 -35.26 -0.44 13.46
CA GLU A 38 -34.27 -0.36 14.55
C GLU A 38 -32.87 -0.80 14.11
N ASN A 39 -32.78 -1.80 13.23
CA ASN A 39 -31.52 -2.39 12.79
C ASN A 39 -31.60 -2.88 11.32
N PRO A 40 -30.94 -2.17 10.38
CA PRO A 40 -30.92 -2.54 8.96
C PRO A 40 -30.28 -3.90 8.65
N ALA A 41 -29.57 -4.53 9.59
CA ALA A 41 -29.02 -5.88 9.40
C ALA A 41 -30.10 -6.95 9.17
N PHE A 42 -31.38 -6.64 9.44
CA PHE A 42 -32.52 -7.52 9.20
C PHE A 42 -33.15 -7.41 7.79
N LEU A 43 -32.65 -6.49 6.93
CA LEU A 43 -33.16 -6.32 5.55
C LEU A 43 -33.11 -7.60 4.69
N PRO A 44 -32.04 -8.43 4.74
CA PRO A 44 -32.01 -9.69 3.99
C PRO A 44 -33.13 -10.65 4.42
N GLN A 45 -33.43 -10.69 5.73
CA GLN A 45 -34.48 -11.54 6.28
C GLN A 45 -35.86 -11.02 5.90
N LEU A 46 -36.07 -9.71 5.92
CA LEU A 46 -37.31 -9.08 5.44
C LEU A 46 -37.56 -9.43 3.96
N ALA A 47 -36.56 -9.26 3.09
CA ALA A 47 -36.65 -9.61 1.68
C ALA A 47 -37.04 -11.07 1.45
N ARG A 48 -36.42 -11.99 2.19
CA ARG A 48 -36.69 -13.43 2.10
C ARG A 48 -38.12 -13.78 2.53
N VAL A 49 -38.64 -13.13 3.58
CA VAL A 49 -40.03 -13.35 4.03
C VAL A 49 -41.03 -12.76 3.04
N LEU A 50 -40.77 -11.57 2.50
CA LEU A 50 -41.61 -10.98 1.44
C LEU A 50 -41.63 -11.86 0.19
N LYS A 51 -40.49 -12.43 -0.20
CA LYS A 51 -40.43 -13.42 -1.31
C LYS A 51 -41.23 -14.69 -1.00
N SER A 52 -41.19 -15.14 0.25
CA SER A 52 -41.99 -16.29 0.68
C SER A 52 -43.49 -15.99 0.63
N LEU A 53 -43.89 -14.75 0.96
CA LEU A 53 -45.26 -14.27 0.84
C LEU A 53 -45.72 -14.26 -0.62
N GLU A 54 -44.87 -13.80 -1.55
CA GLU A 54 -45.14 -13.89 -3.01
C GLU A 54 -45.46 -15.32 -3.45
N GLY A 55 -44.67 -16.31 -3.01
CA GLY A 55 -44.89 -17.72 -3.37
C GLY A 55 -46.15 -18.34 -2.76
N GLN A 56 -46.69 -17.75 -1.69
CA GLN A 56 -47.88 -18.24 -0.98
C GLN A 56 -49.16 -17.53 -1.41
N HIS A 57 -49.05 -16.30 -1.92
CA HIS A 57 -50.16 -15.46 -2.33
C HIS A 57 -50.35 -15.51 -3.85
N THR A 58 -51.56 -15.85 -4.33
CA THR A 58 -51.84 -15.90 -5.77
C THR A 58 -52.16 -14.53 -6.38
N ASP A 59 -52.52 -13.54 -5.57
CA ASP A 59 -52.76 -12.17 -6.04
C ASP A 59 -51.48 -11.33 -5.90
N SER A 60 -50.89 -11.00 -7.05
CA SER A 60 -49.69 -10.16 -7.17
C SER A 60 -49.88 -8.74 -6.62
N ARG A 61 -51.12 -8.22 -6.55
CA ARG A 61 -51.36 -6.87 -6.02
C ARG A 61 -51.12 -6.77 -4.52
N VAL A 62 -51.48 -7.81 -3.79
CA VAL A 62 -51.29 -7.86 -2.33
C VAL A 62 -49.80 -7.94 -2.00
N THR A 63 -49.06 -8.76 -2.74
CA THR A 63 -47.62 -8.92 -2.54
C THR A 63 -46.86 -7.66 -2.94
N GLU A 64 -47.26 -7.01 -4.04
CA GLU A 64 -46.65 -5.72 -4.42
C GLU A 64 -46.91 -4.65 -3.36
N SER A 65 -48.14 -4.58 -2.81
CA SER A 65 -48.45 -3.66 -1.71
C SER A 65 -47.58 -3.92 -0.47
N ALA A 66 -47.29 -5.18 -0.14
CA ALA A 66 -46.41 -5.51 0.98
C ALA A 66 -44.97 -5.01 0.76
N TRP A 67 -44.43 -5.14 -0.46
CA TRP A 67 -43.14 -4.55 -0.82
C TRP A 67 -43.17 -3.02 -0.77
N THR A 68 -44.21 -2.38 -1.30
CA THR A 68 -44.36 -0.92 -1.24
C THR A 68 -44.38 -0.43 0.21
N GLN A 69 -45.18 -1.04 1.08
CA GLN A 69 -45.25 -0.67 2.50
C GLN A 69 -43.91 -0.87 3.22
N ALA A 70 -43.18 -1.94 2.90
CA ALA A 70 -41.84 -2.15 3.45
C ALA A 70 -40.88 -1.04 3.00
N LEU A 71 -40.86 -0.71 1.70
CA LEU A 71 -39.99 0.34 1.15
C LEU A 71 -40.31 1.73 1.70
N GLU A 72 -41.60 2.08 1.85
CA GLU A 72 -42.04 3.38 2.38
C GLU A 72 -41.57 3.65 3.82
N SER A 73 -41.33 2.59 4.60
CA SER A 73 -40.83 2.71 5.98
C SER A 73 -39.31 2.91 6.10
N LEU A 74 -38.59 2.72 5.00
CA LEU A 74 -37.12 2.69 4.97
C LEU A 74 -36.52 3.97 4.40
N ASP A 75 -35.31 4.30 4.80
CA ASP A 75 -34.54 5.36 4.14
C ASP A 75 -34.09 4.95 2.72
N ARG A 76 -33.60 5.90 1.92
CA ARG A 76 -33.18 5.63 0.52
C ARG A 76 -32.13 4.52 0.39
N ARG A 77 -31.13 4.50 1.27
CA ARG A 77 -30.06 3.48 1.23
C ARG A 77 -30.65 2.10 1.55
N GLN A 78 -31.49 2.01 2.57
CA GLN A 78 -32.16 0.79 2.98
C GLN A 78 -33.14 0.28 1.90
N GLN A 79 -33.85 1.19 1.22
CA GLN A 79 -34.67 0.86 0.06
C GLN A 79 -33.84 0.21 -1.05
N ALA A 80 -32.70 0.81 -1.41
CA ALA A 80 -31.79 0.26 -2.42
C ALA A 80 -31.27 -1.14 -2.03
N VAL A 81 -30.90 -1.34 -0.75
CA VAL A 81 -30.49 -2.65 -0.24
C VAL A 81 -31.64 -3.67 -0.29
N LEU A 82 -32.85 -3.28 0.11
CA LEU A 82 -34.02 -4.16 0.08
C LEU A 82 -34.37 -4.58 -1.36
N LEU A 83 -34.31 -3.65 -2.31
CA LEU A 83 -34.51 -3.91 -3.73
C LEU A 83 -33.42 -4.79 -4.32
N LEU A 84 -32.14 -4.61 -3.93
CA LEU A 84 -31.05 -5.52 -4.30
C LEU A 84 -31.35 -6.96 -3.84
N TYR A 85 -31.83 -7.15 -2.61
CA TYR A 85 -32.25 -8.49 -2.17
C TYR A 85 -33.47 -8.99 -2.96
N ARG A 86 -34.42 -8.13 -3.30
CA ARG A 86 -35.58 -8.51 -4.15
C ARG A 86 -35.13 -9.07 -5.50
N THR A 87 -34.18 -8.41 -6.15
CA THR A 87 -33.68 -8.79 -7.49
C THR A 87 -32.84 -10.05 -7.45
N MET A 88 -32.00 -10.24 -6.43
CA MET A 88 -31.21 -11.48 -6.27
C MET A 88 -32.09 -12.74 -6.15
N HIS A 89 -33.31 -12.63 -5.64
CA HIS A 89 -34.27 -13.73 -5.53
C HIS A 89 -35.28 -13.79 -6.70
N ALA A 90 -35.17 -12.89 -7.68
CA ALA A 90 -36.01 -12.89 -8.87
C ALA A 90 -35.49 -13.87 -9.92
N ASP A 91 -36.38 -14.27 -10.83
CA ASP A 91 -35.97 -15.08 -11.98
C ASP A 91 -35.03 -14.26 -12.88
N LEU A 92 -34.00 -14.91 -13.40
CA LEU A 92 -33.02 -14.25 -14.27
C LEU A 92 -33.72 -13.70 -15.53
N GLY A 93 -33.44 -12.43 -15.85
CA GLY A 93 -34.07 -11.74 -16.97
C GLY A 93 -35.52 -11.31 -16.74
N ASP A 94 -36.05 -11.41 -15.51
CA ASP A 94 -37.39 -10.90 -15.17
C ASP A 94 -37.53 -9.39 -15.49
N PRO A 95 -38.49 -8.98 -16.34
CA PRO A 95 -38.73 -7.57 -16.65
C PRO A 95 -39.00 -6.69 -15.42
N ALA A 96 -39.63 -7.23 -14.36
CA ALA A 96 -39.88 -6.47 -13.13
C ALA A 96 -38.59 -6.16 -12.37
N ALA A 97 -37.56 -7.01 -12.48
CA ALA A 97 -36.26 -6.72 -11.88
C ALA A 97 -35.59 -5.49 -12.48
N ALA A 98 -35.88 -5.14 -13.75
CA ALA A 98 -35.32 -3.96 -14.39
C ALA A 98 -35.76 -2.67 -13.68
N THR A 99 -37.05 -2.55 -13.35
CA THR A 99 -37.59 -1.36 -12.66
C THR A 99 -37.05 -1.27 -11.24
N TRP A 100 -37.01 -2.40 -10.51
CA TRP A 100 -36.43 -2.45 -9.16
C TRP A 100 -34.96 -2.06 -9.14
N LEU A 101 -34.15 -2.52 -10.11
CA LEU A 101 -32.74 -2.15 -10.19
C LEU A 101 -32.54 -0.67 -10.55
N CYS A 102 -33.39 -0.10 -11.41
CA CYS A 102 -33.36 1.33 -11.68
C CYS A 102 -33.68 2.16 -10.43
N ASP A 103 -34.73 1.79 -9.70
CA ASP A 103 -35.15 2.47 -8.48
C ASP A 103 -34.07 2.34 -7.39
N ALA A 104 -33.46 1.16 -7.28
CA ALA A 104 -32.36 0.90 -6.35
C ALA A 104 -31.11 1.71 -6.68
N LEU A 105 -30.73 1.81 -7.97
CA LEU A 105 -29.59 2.63 -8.41
C LEU A 105 -29.84 4.12 -8.12
N ALA A 106 -31.06 4.61 -8.34
CA ALA A 106 -31.42 5.98 -7.99
C ALA A 106 -31.39 6.23 -6.48
N ALA A 107 -31.75 5.22 -5.67
CA ALA A 107 -31.79 5.31 -4.22
C ALA A 107 -30.41 5.09 -3.54
N ALA A 108 -29.46 4.42 -4.21
CA ALA A 108 -28.11 4.19 -3.69
C ALA A 108 -27.32 5.50 -3.46
N GLY A 109 -27.60 6.56 -4.24
CA GLY A 109 -26.94 7.85 -4.11
C GLY A 109 -25.43 7.74 -4.33
N ASP A 110 -24.64 8.25 -3.38
CA ASP A 110 -23.17 8.27 -3.45
C ASP A 110 -22.51 7.00 -2.85
N ASP A 111 -23.28 5.98 -2.47
CA ASP A 111 -22.70 4.72 -2.00
C ASP A 111 -22.18 3.88 -3.16
N LEU A 112 -20.89 4.07 -3.47
CA LEU A 112 -20.17 3.35 -4.53
C LEU A 112 -20.19 1.83 -4.36
N ALA A 113 -20.15 1.33 -3.11
CA ALA A 113 -20.15 -0.12 -2.86
C ALA A 113 -21.51 -0.73 -3.21
N LEU A 114 -22.60 -0.07 -2.80
CA LEU A 114 -23.95 -0.48 -3.13
C LEU A 114 -24.27 -0.30 -4.62
N GLU A 115 -23.86 0.83 -5.22
CA GLU A 115 -23.97 1.07 -6.66
C GLU A 115 -23.28 -0.06 -7.44
N SER A 116 -22.06 -0.45 -7.04
CA SER A 116 -21.33 -1.53 -7.71
C SER A 116 -22.02 -2.88 -7.60
N ALA A 117 -22.60 -3.22 -6.44
CA ALA A 117 -23.37 -4.45 -6.26
C ALA A 117 -24.64 -4.47 -7.14
N LEU A 118 -25.33 -3.35 -7.23
CA LEU A 118 -26.51 -3.20 -8.10
C LEU A 118 -26.15 -3.32 -9.58
N ARG A 119 -25.02 -2.75 -10.02
CA ARG A 119 -24.55 -2.88 -11.41
C ARG A 119 -24.16 -4.32 -11.75
N ASP A 120 -23.57 -5.05 -10.81
CA ASP A 120 -23.35 -6.51 -10.93
C ASP A 120 -24.65 -7.28 -11.12
N GLU A 121 -25.69 -6.90 -10.39
CA GLU A 121 -27.00 -7.51 -10.51
C GLU A 121 -27.70 -7.17 -11.83
N VAL A 122 -27.57 -5.93 -12.33
CA VAL A 122 -28.05 -5.56 -13.66
C VAL A 122 -27.38 -6.40 -14.75
N ARG A 123 -26.05 -6.56 -14.71
CA ARG A 123 -25.34 -7.46 -15.65
C ARG A 123 -25.84 -8.90 -15.55
N ARG A 124 -26.02 -9.42 -14.33
CA ARG A 124 -26.56 -10.77 -14.09
C ARG A 124 -27.90 -11.00 -14.79
N HIS A 125 -28.82 -10.02 -14.73
CA HIS A 125 -30.11 -10.09 -15.41
C HIS A 125 -30.02 -9.84 -16.92
N ALA A 126 -29.15 -8.94 -17.36
CA ALA A 126 -28.95 -8.65 -18.78
C ALA A 126 -28.32 -9.84 -19.54
N ASP A 127 -27.47 -10.61 -18.88
CA ASP A 127 -26.80 -11.79 -19.47
C ASP A 127 -27.69 -13.02 -19.57
N ALA A 128 -28.86 -13.03 -18.92
CA ALA A 128 -29.79 -14.15 -18.94
C ALA A 128 -30.09 -14.63 -20.37
N SER A 129 -30.06 -15.94 -20.61
CA SER A 129 -30.38 -16.49 -21.94
C SER A 129 -31.86 -16.29 -22.28
N ASP A 130 -32.72 -16.47 -21.29
CA ASP A 130 -34.15 -16.20 -21.36
C ASP A 130 -34.45 -14.83 -20.73
N GLY A 131 -35.49 -14.14 -21.20
CA GLY A 131 -35.95 -12.88 -20.60
C GLY A 131 -35.12 -11.63 -20.92
N ARG A 132 -33.89 -11.73 -21.44
CA ARG A 132 -33.01 -10.60 -21.78
C ARG A 132 -33.70 -9.44 -22.52
N GLN A 133 -34.46 -9.75 -23.57
CA GLN A 133 -35.16 -8.72 -24.35
C GLN A 133 -36.27 -8.04 -23.55
N GLY A 134 -36.97 -8.80 -22.69
CA GLY A 134 -37.99 -8.28 -21.79
C GLY A 134 -37.40 -7.36 -20.73
N PHE A 135 -36.30 -7.77 -20.11
CA PHE A 135 -35.53 -6.96 -19.17
C PHE A 135 -35.05 -5.64 -19.79
N ALA A 136 -34.39 -5.71 -20.95
CA ALA A 136 -33.88 -4.54 -21.65
C ALA A 136 -35.01 -3.58 -22.07
N ARG A 137 -36.16 -4.12 -22.47
CA ARG A 137 -37.34 -3.33 -22.81
C ARG A 137 -37.93 -2.63 -21.58
N ALA A 138 -38.10 -3.35 -20.48
CA ALA A 138 -38.63 -2.77 -19.24
C ALA A 138 -37.71 -1.68 -18.68
N TRP A 139 -36.39 -1.88 -18.76
CA TRP A 139 -35.40 -0.85 -18.44
C TRP A 139 -35.64 0.42 -19.26
N ALA A 140 -35.78 0.28 -20.59
CA ALA A 140 -35.97 1.42 -21.48
C ALA A 140 -37.32 2.11 -21.30
N GLU A 141 -38.37 1.35 -21.00
CA GLU A 141 -39.69 1.92 -20.68
C GLU A 141 -39.67 2.71 -19.37
N HIS A 142 -38.85 2.33 -18.38
CA HIS A 142 -38.76 3.00 -17.07
C HIS A 142 -37.81 4.20 -17.06
N THR A 143 -36.63 4.06 -17.68
CA THR A 143 -35.58 5.10 -17.69
C THR A 143 -35.70 6.07 -18.86
N GLY A 144 -36.37 5.67 -19.94
CA GLY A 144 -36.37 6.39 -21.22
C GLY A 144 -35.11 6.17 -22.07
N GLU A 145 -34.16 5.36 -21.59
CA GLU A 145 -32.87 5.11 -22.26
C GLU A 145 -32.62 3.62 -22.45
N ALA A 146 -31.84 3.25 -23.45
CA ALA A 146 -31.41 1.86 -23.62
C ALA A 146 -30.52 1.40 -22.45
N LEU A 147 -30.33 0.09 -22.30
CA LEU A 147 -29.37 -0.43 -21.32
C LEU A 147 -28.00 0.23 -21.52
N PRO A 148 -27.37 0.75 -20.44
CA PRO A 148 -26.04 1.33 -20.54
C PRO A 148 -25.00 0.33 -21.02
N VAL A 149 -23.93 0.81 -21.65
CA VAL A 149 -22.82 -0.05 -22.14
C VAL A 149 -22.23 -0.91 -21.02
N TRP A 150 -22.12 -0.36 -19.81
CA TRP A 150 -21.58 -1.09 -18.66
C TRP A 150 -22.43 -2.31 -18.27
N ALA A 151 -23.72 -2.35 -18.64
CA ALA A 151 -24.64 -3.45 -18.36
C ALA A 151 -24.45 -4.66 -19.29
N SER A 152 -23.68 -4.50 -20.37
CA SER A 152 -23.39 -5.54 -21.35
C SER A 152 -21.90 -5.90 -21.42
N LEU A 153 -21.09 -5.47 -20.44
CA LEU A 153 -19.68 -5.80 -20.40
C LEU A 153 -19.48 -7.29 -20.15
N ASP A 154 -18.43 -7.84 -20.75
CA ASP A 154 -18.00 -9.20 -20.52
C ASP A 154 -17.64 -9.39 -19.03
N ARG A 155 -18.36 -10.31 -18.37
CA ARG A 155 -18.21 -10.55 -16.95
C ARG A 155 -16.86 -11.18 -16.60
N GLU A 156 -16.36 -12.09 -17.44
CA GLU A 156 -15.07 -12.74 -17.21
C GLU A 156 -13.95 -11.70 -17.32
N LEU A 157 -14.00 -10.86 -18.36
CA LEU A 157 -13.04 -9.76 -18.53
C LEU A 157 -13.11 -8.74 -17.37
N LEU A 158 -14.32 -8.44 -16.86
CA LEU A 158 -14.50 -7.56 -15.71
C LEU A 158 -13.95 -8.16 -14.42
N GLU A 159 -14.13 -9.47 -14.21
CA GLU A 159 -13.55 -10.20 -13.08
C GLU A 159 -12.01 -10.21 -13.17
N GLN A 160 -11.43 -10.42 -14.35
CA GLN A 160 -9.99 -10.32 -14.57
C GLN A 160 -9.44 -8.90 -14.31
N ALA A 161 -10.15 -7.87 -14.76
CA ALA A 161 -9.78 -6.47 -14.53
C ALA A 161 -9.79 -6.13 -13.02
N ARG A 162 -10.79 -6.62 -12.28
CA ARG A 162 -10.88 -6.45 -10.83
C ARG A 162 -9.79 -7.24 -10.10
N ALA A 163 -9.48 -8.44 -10.55
CA ALA A 163 -8.40 -9.25 -9.99
C ALA A 163 -7.04 -8.57 -10.17
N TRP A 164 -6.78 -8.00 -11.35
CA TRP A 164 -5.60 -7.16 -11.59
C TRP A 164 -5.49 -6.02 -10.58
N MET A 165 -6.55 -5.24 -10.37
CA MET A 165 -6.53 -4.09 -9.45
C MET A 165 -6.53 -4.49 -7.97
N ALA A 166 -6.73 -5.77 -7.65
CA ALA A 166 -6.73 -6.30 -6.30
C ALA A 166 -5.39 -6.94 -5.92
N THR A 167 -4.42 -7.01 -6.83
CA THR A 167 -3.11 -7.59 -6.53
C THR A 167 -2.32 -6.69 -5.56
N PRO A 168 -1.63 -7.27 -4.56
CA PRO A 168 -0.94 -6.52 -3.50
C PRO A 168 0.38 -5.86 -3.91
N THR A 169 1.03 -6.31 -4.99
CA THR A 169 2.38 -5.86 -5.39
C THR A 169 2.42 -5.49 -6.87
N TYR A 170 3.33 -4.59 -7.27
CA TYR A 170 3.47 -4.24 -8.68
C TYR A 170 4.04 -5.41 -9.49
N ALA A 171 4.78 -6.31 -8.85
CA ALA A 171 5.26 -7.55 -9.47
C ALA A 171 4.10 -8.48 -9.86
N GLU A 172 3.12 -8.64 -8.98
CA GLU A 172 1.90 -9.40 -9.24
C GLU A 172 1.01 -8.70 -10.27
N GLU A 173 0.84 -7.37 -10.19
CA GLU A 173 0.12 -6.59 -11.22
C GLU A 173 0.73 -6.80 -12.62
N HIS A 174 2.06 -6.69 -12.73
CA HIS A 174 2.78 -6.89 -13.98
C HIS A 174 2.60 -8.32 -14.50
N HIS A 175 2.79 -9.33 -13.64
CA HIS A 175 2.63 -10.73 -14.02
C HIS A 175 1.19 -11.01 -14.50
N TRP A 176 0.20 -10.48 -13.81
CA TRP A 176 -1.21 -10.63 -14.18
C TRP A 176 -1.51 -10.10 -15.58
N LEU A 177 -0.99 -8.91 -15.92
CA LEU A 177 -1.15 -8.32 -17.27
C LEU A 177 -0.32 -9.03 -18.35
N VAL A 178 0.76 -9.72 -17.99
CA VAL A 178 1.48 -10.60 -18.93
C VAL A 178 0.59 -11.76 -19.34
N GLU A 179 -0.16 -12.33 -18.40
CA GLU A 179 -1.07 -13.46 -18.64
C GLU A 179 -2.39 -13.03 -19.31
N HIS A 180 -2.93 -11.87 -18.95
CA HIS A 180 -4.22 -11.35 -19.42
C HIS A 180 -4.04 -10.12 -20.32
N ARG A 181 -3.43 -10.32 -21.50
CA ARG A 181 -3.10 -9.23 -22.43
C ARG A 181 -4.32 -8.56 -23.04
N GLU A 182 -5.45 -9.24 -23.08
CA GLU A 182 -6.77 -8.71 -23.45
C GLU A 182 -7.14 -7.46 -22.64
N LEU A 183 -6.69 -7.36 -21.38
CA LEU A 183 -6.91 -6.18 -20.54
C LEU A 183 -6.22 -4.93 -21.09
N LEU A 184 -5.17 -5.08 -21.90
CA LEU A 184 -4.47 -3.96 -22.55
C LEU A 184 -5.12 -3.54 -23.87
N GLU A 185 -6.10 -4.27 -24.41
CA GLU A 185 -6.74 -3.93 -25.68
C GLU A 185 -7.76 -2.79 -25.55
N ALA A 186 -7.96 -2.01 -26.62
CA ALA A 186 -8.94 -0.92 -26.62
C ALA A 186 -10.39 -1.42 -26.39
N SER A 187 -10.68 -2.66 -26.74
CA SER A 187 -11.95 -3.35 -26.45
C SER A 187 -12.24 -3.46 -24.95
N ALA A 188 -11.22 -3.50 -24.11
CA ALA A 188 -11.36 -3.59 -22.66
C ALA A 188 -11.53 -2.24 -21.96
N ASP A 189 -11.50 -1.10 -22.68
CA ASP A 189 -11.49 0.24 -22.08
C ASP A 189 -12.70 0.48 -21.15
N ASP A 190 -13.92 0.18 -21.60
CA ASP A 190 -15.13 0.31 -20.77
C ASP A 190 -15.12 -0.65 -19.58
N THR A 191 -14.51 -1.83 -19.74
CA THR A 191 -14.37 -2.83 -18.67
C THR A 191 -13.41 -2.37 -17.59
N ILE A 192 -12.29 -1.75 -17.97
CA ILE A 192 -11.34 -1.16 -17.05
C ILE A 192 -11.97 0.01 -16.31
N GLU A 193 -12.66 0.92 -16.99
CA GLU A 193 -13.34 2.05 -16.32
C GLU A 193 -14.41 1.57 -15.34
N GLU A 194 -15.15 0.50 -15.68
CA GLU A 194 -16.11 -0.08 -14.75
C GLU A 194 -15.44 -0.76 -13.54
N ALA A 195 -14.30 -1.43 -13.73
CA ALA A 195 -13.52 -2.02 -12.63
C ALA A 195 -12.93 -0.94 -11.70
N LEU A 196 -12.44 0.18 -12.26
CA LEU A 196 -11.85 1.29 -11.53
C LEU A 196 -12.81 1.95 -10.54
N ARG A 197 -14.13 1.82 -10.71
CA ARG A 197 -15.11 2.35 -9.73
C ARG A 197 -14.98 1.70 -8.34
N ARG A 198 -14.37 0.52 -8.23
CA ARG A 198 -14.07 -0.14 -6.95
C ARG A 198 -12.73 0.28 -6.36
N VAL A 199 -11.91 0.97 -7.13
CA VAL A 199 -10.59 1.45 -6.73
C VAL A 199 -10.73 2.87 -6.15
N PRO A 200 -10.01 3.20 -5.06
CA PRO A 200 -9.99 4.56 -4.52
C PRO A 200 -9.64 5.62 -5.58
N PRO A 201 -10.32 6.78 -5.62
CA PRO A 201 -10.13 7.79 -6.67
C PRO A 201 -8.68 8.23 -6.90
N GLU A 202 -7.88 8.26 -5.83
CA GLU A 202 -6.45 8.60 -5.84
C GLU A 202 -5.60 7.61 -6.64
N GLU A 203 -5.98 6.33 -6.69
CA GLU A 203 -5.26 5.28 -7.41
C GLU A 203 -5.77 5.08 -8.84
N GLN A 204 -6.99 5.52 -9.16
CA GLN A 204 -7.58 5.29 -10.48
C GLN A 204 -6.71 5.86 -11.62
N ASN A 205 -6.15 7.05 -11.42
CA ASN A 205 -5.30 7.68 -12.42
C ASN A 205 -3.98 6.93 -12.63
N ARG A 206 -3.44 6.28 -11.59
CA ARG A 206 -2.26 5.41 -11.72
C ARG A 206 -2.54 4.28 -12.69
N TYR A 207 -3.64 3.55 -12.51
CA TYR A 207 -4.01 2.43 -13.38
C TYR A 207 -4.25 2.87 -14.82
N ARG A 208 -4.94 4.01 -15.05
CA ARG A 208 -5.13 4.57 -16.40
C ARG A 208 -3.79 4.88 -17.07
N GLN A 209 -2.93 5.64 -16.40
CA GLN A 209 -1.62 6.03 -16.92
C GLN A 209 -0.73 4.81 -17.19
N LEU A 210 -0.69 3.87 -16.25
CA LEU A 210 0.12 2.65 -16.36
C LEU A 210 -0.31 1.82 -17.56
N ARG A 211 -1.62 1.69 -17.78
CA ARG A 211 -2.17 0.99 -18.94
C ARG A 211 -1.86 1.70 -20.26
N ASP A 212 -1.99 3.02 -20.32
CA ASP A 212 -1.63 3.80 -21.50
C ASP A 212 -0.13 3.73 -21.81
N GLN A 213 0.72 3.79 -20.78
CA GLN A 213 2.16 3.57 -20.92
C GLN A 213 2.46 2.15 -21.40
N ALA A 214 1.83 1.13 -20.82
CA ALA A 214 2.02 -0.26 -21.23
C ALA A 214 1.64 -0.49 -22.70
N ARG A 215 0.61 0.18 -23.21
CA ARG A 215 0.23 0.13 -24.63
C ARG A 215 1.18 0.88 -25.57
N THR A 216 1.86 1.92 -25.09
CA THR A 216 2.72 2.79 -25.91
C THR A 216 4.18 2.35 -25.94
N VAL A 217 4.77 2.08 -24.79
CA VAL A 217 6.18 1.71 -24.64
C VAL A 217 6.40 0.23 -24.32
N GLY A 218 5.32 -0.50 -24.04
CA GLY A 218 5.37 -1.91 -23.65
C GLY A 218 5.26 -2.11 -22.14
N LEU A 219 4.72 -3.27 -21.74
CA LEU A 219 4.40 -3.57 -20.35
C LEU A 219 5.63 -3.56 -19.42
N ALA A 220 6.75 -4.13 -19.87
CA ALA A 220 7.98 -4.19 -19.08
C ALA A 220 8.52 -2.79 -18.77
N GLU A 221 8.58 -1.90 -19.75
CA GLU A 221 9.07 -0.52 -19.54
C GLU A 221 8.10 0.33 -18.73
N ALA A 222 6.79 0.12 -18.89
CA ALA A 222 5.78 0.84 -18.11
C ALA A 222 5.84 0.51 -16.60
N TYR A 223 6.06 -0.76 -16.25
CA TYR A 223 6.16 -1.19 -14.86
C TYR A 223 7.54 -1.02 -14.25
N ARG A 224 8.59 -0.86 -15.06
CA ARG A 224 9.99 -0.79 -14.60
C ARG A 224 10.20 0.21 -13.45
N PRO A 225 9.73 1.47 -13.51
CA PRO A 225 9.92 2.42 -12.40
C PRO A 225 9.26 1.97 -11.09
N LEU A 226 8.09 1.34 -11.18
CA LEU A 226 7.34 0.87 -10.01
C LEU A 226 8.03 -0.35 -9.38
N LEU A 227 8.47 -1.31 -10.19
CA LEU A 227 9.17 -2.51 -9.74
C LEU A 227 10.52 -2.18 -9.10
N VAL A 228 11.27 -1.24 -9.71
CA VAL A 228 12.53 -0.72 -9.17
C VAL A 228 12.30 -0.02 -7.83
N GLY A 229 11.27 0.83 -7.74
CA GLY A 229 10.90 1.53 -6.51
C GLY A 229 10.48 0.60 -5.38
N GLU A 230 9.69 -0.43 -5.69
CA GLU A 230 9.25 -1.45 -4.73
C GLU A 230 10.44 -2.29 -4.22
N LEU A 231 11.33 -2.70 -5.13
CA LEU A 231 12.55 -3.44 -4.77
C LEU A 231 13.45 -2.59 -3.86
N ALA A 232 13.68 -1.31 -4.21
CA ALA A 232 14.47 -0.39 -3.40
C ALA A 232 13.86 -0.18 -2.01
N SER A 233 12.55 0.08 -1.93
CA SER A 233 11.84 0.26 -0.66
C SER A 233 11.88 -0.99 0.22
N THR A 234 11.67 -2.17 -0.39
CA THR A 234 11.78 -3.47 0.30
C THR A 234 13.19 -3.66 0.86
N PHE A 235 14.21 -3.37 0.07
CA PHE A 235 15.61 -3.49 0.48
C PHE A 235 15.99 -2.52 1.60
N ILE A 236 15.51 -1.26 1.57
CA ILE A 236 15.72 -0.27 2.65
C ILE A 236 15.09 -0.74 3.98
N ARG A 237 13.91 -1.35 3.91
CA ARG A 237 13.14 -1.75 5.10
C ARG A 237 13.59 -3.09 5.69
N ALA A 238 14.24 -3.93 4.89
CA ALA A 238 14.73 -5.23 5.29
C ALA A 238 15.83 -5.13 6.36
N ASP A 239 15.86 -6.11 7.27
CA ASP A 239 16.98 -6.26 8.19
C ASP A 239 18.24 -6.80 7.47
N PRO A 240 19.43 -6.78 8.09
CA PRO A 240 20.66 -7.21 7.44
C PRO A 240 20.69 -8.68 6.98
N PHE A 241 19.88 -9.57 7.54
CA PHE A 241 19.78 -10.95 7.05
C PHE A 241 18.96 -10.99 5.75
N ALA A 242 17.79 -10.35 5.76
CA ALA A 242 16.93 -10.25 4.58
C ALA A 242 17.58 -9.45 3.43
N GLN A 243 18.35 -8.41 3.72
CA GLN A 243 19.14 -7.68 2.72
C GLN A 243 20.19 -8.59 2.06
N GLN A 244 20.87 -9.45 2.84
CA GLN A 244 21.84 -10.38 2.29
C GLN A 244 21.18 -11.41 1.37
N GLU A 245 20.03 -11.97 1.80
CA GLU A 245 19.24 -12.92 1.01
C GLU A 245 18.76 -12.30 -0.31
N LEU A 246 18.20 -11.08 -0.26
CA LEU A 246 17.78 -10.33 -1.45
C LEU A 246 18.94 -10.09 -2.43
N LEU A 247 20.14 -9.77 -1.95
CA LEU A 247 21.33 -9.62 -2.79
C LEU A 247 21.88 -10.93 -3.33
N GLN A 248 21.57 -12.07 -2.73
CA GLN A 248 21.92 -13.39 -3.27
C GLN A 248 20.96 -13.80 -4.38
N GLU A 249 19.66 -13.59 -4.18
CA GLU A 249 18.62 -14.00 -5.13
C GLU A 249 18.47 -13.03 -6.30
N ARG A 250 18.49 -11.73 -6.02
CA ARG A 250 18.13 -10.65 -6.96
C ARG A 250 19.24 -9.65 -7.18
N ARG A 251 20.50 -10.11 -7.17
CA ARG A 251 21.68 -9.24 -7.33
C ARG A 251 21.57 -8.33 -8.56
N GLN A 252 21.28 -8.92 -9.72
CA GLN A 252 21.25 -8.19 -10.99
C GLN A 252 20.25 -7.03 -10.94
N ASP A 253 19.04 -7.30 -10.42
CA ASP A 253 17.99 -6.29 -10.27
C ASP A 253 18.39 -5.20 -9.27
N LEU A 254 18.96 -5.56 -8.11
CA LEU A 254 19.38 -4.61 -7.08
C LEU A 254 20.55 -3.73 -7.51
N THR A 255 21.43 -4.24 -8.38
CA THR A 255 22.55 -3.49 -8.95
C THR A 255 22.19 -2.77 -10.25
N ASP A 256 20.92 -2.81 -10.68
CA ASP A 256 20.46 -2.04 -11.84
C ASP A 256 20.66 -0.54 -11.56
N PRO A 257 21.18 0.24 -12.53
CA PRO A 257 21.38 1.67 -12.38
C PRO A 257 20.13 2.43 -11.87
N ALA A 258 18.93 2.00 -12.27
CA ALA A 258 17.68 2.63 -11.84
C ALA A 258 17.39 2.43 -10.34
N VAL A 259 17.78 1.29 -9.76
CA VAL A 259 17.68 1.08 -8.29
C VAL A 259 18.62 2.03 -7.59
N ARG A 260 19.85 2.19 -8.09
CA ARG A 260 20.84 3.11 -7.51
C ARG A 260 20.38 4.56 -7.57
N GLU A 261 19.79 4.98 -8.70
CA GLU A 261 19.19 6.31 -8.85
C GLU A 261 18.04 6.52 -7.87
N THR A 262 17.17 5.52 -7.70
CA THR A 262 16.05 5.57 -6.75
C THR A 262 16.53 5.69 -5.31
N LEU A 263 17.54 4.90 -4.91
CA LEU A 263 18.17 4.99 -3.58
C LEU A 263 18.87 6.34 -3.37
N THR A 264 19.45 6.93 -4.42
CA THR A 264 20.10 8.25 -4.35
C THR A 264 19.08 9.35 -4.14
N ALA A 265 17.99 9.35 -4.92
CA ALA A 265 16.90 10.31 -4.75
C ALA A 265 16.23 10.19 -3.37
N ALA A 266 16.09 8.96 -2.86
CA ALA A 266 15.59 8.72 -1.51
C ALA A 266 16.52 9.29 -0.42
N ALA A 267 17.85 9.19 -0.61
CA ALA A 267 18.84 9.71 0.34
C ALA A 267 18.87 11.25 0.35
N GLU A 268 18.62 11.91 -0.78
CA GLU A 268 18.56 13.39 -0.85
C GLU A 268 17.34 13.97 -0.15
N GLY A 269 16.24 13.20 -0.07
CA GLY A 269 14.98 13.63 0.54
C GLY A 269 14.75 13.14 1.98
N SER A 270 15.68 12.38 2.56
CA SER A 270 15.49 11.71 3.85
C SER A 270 16.79 11.58 4.65
N ASP A 271 16.75 11.94 5.94
CA ASP A 271 17.81 11.66 6.91
C ASP A 271 17.71 10.23 7.49
N ASP A 272 16.90 9.33 6.91
CA ASP A 272 16.80 7.95 7.40
C ASP A 272 18.13 7.20 7.15
N PRO A 273 18.85 6.80 8.21
CA PRO A 273 20.14 6.12 8.09
C PRO A 273 20.05 4.81 7.28
N ARG A 274 18.87 4.17 7.25
CA ARG A 274 18.64 2.92 6.48
C ARG A 274 18.82 3.11 4.98
N VAL A 275 18.49 4.29 4.45
CA VAL A 275 18.66 4.60 3.02
C VAL A 275 20.14 4.67 2.68
N GLY A 276 20.94 5.31 3.54
CA GLY A 276 22.40 5.36 3.41
C GLY A 276 23.04 3.97 3.48
N LEU A 277 22.60 3.13 4.42
CA LEU A 277 23.05 1.75 4.53
C LEU A 277 22.71 0.93 3.28
N ALA A 278 21.46 1.00 2.82
CA ALA A 278 21.00 0.29 1.62
C ALA A 278 21.82 0.68 0.38
N ARG A 279 22.05 1.98 0.17
CA ARG A 279 22.90 2.47 -0.92
C ARG A 279 24.32 1.92 -0.83
N ALA A 280 24.93 1.97 0.36
CA ALA A 280 26.28 1.46 0.58
C ALA A 280 26.41 -0.05 0.28
N LEU A 281 25.42 -0.85 0.66
CA LEU A 281 25.39 -2.28 0.35
C LEU A 281 25.27 -2.55 -1.15
N VAL A 282 24.43 -1.78 -1.87
CA VAL A 282 24.31 -1.88 -3.34
C VAL A 282 25.61 -1.46 -4.04
N ASP A 283 26.26 -0.38 -3.59
CA ASP A 283 27.54 0.08 -4.15
C ASP A 283 28.67 -0.97 -3.95
N LEU A 284 28.66 -1.68 -2.82
CA LEU A 284 29.57 -2.81 -2.57
C LEU A 284 29.25 -4.02 -3.45
N ALA A 285 27.95 -4.33 -3.63
CA ALA A 285 27.49 -5.48 -4.42
C ALA A 285 27.63 -5.29 -5.94
N SER A 286 27.77 -4.05 -6.41
CA SER A 286 27.87 -3.71 -7.83
C SER A 286 29.14 -4.25 -8.52
N ASP A 287 30.16 -4.65 -7.76
CA ASP A 287 31.42 -5.18 -8.28
C ASP A 287 31.69 -6.58 -7.71
N PRO A 288 31.66 -7.63 -8.56
CA PRO A 288 31.89 -9.01 -8.12
C PRO A 288 33.25 -9.25 -7.46
N GLU A 289 34.28 -8.45 -7.76
CA GLU A 289 35.59 -8.58 -7.12
C GLU A 289 35.55 -8.23 -5.63
N ARG A 290 34.48 -7.56 -5.17
CA ARG A 290 34.29 -7.08 -3.80
C ARG A 290 33.44 -8.02 -2.94
N GLU A 291 33.14 -9.22 -3.44
CA GLU A 291 32.31 -10.20 -2.73
C GLU A 291 32.81 -10.49 -1.31
N ALA A 292 34.13 -10.55 -1.13
CA ALA A 292 34.74 -10.75 0.19
C ALA A 292 34.45 -9.57 1.16
N LEU A 293 34.48 -8.34 0.66
CA LEU A 293 34.17 -7.14 1.45
C LEU A 293 32.68 -7.08 1.78
N LEU A 294 31.81 -7.40 0.82
CA LEU A 294 30.36 -7.45 1.03
C LEU A 294 29.99 -8.50 2.10
N ASN A 295 30.59 -9.69 2.04
CA ASN A 295 30.36 -10.73 3.05
C ASN A 295 30.86 -10.32 4.44
N HIS A 296 32.00 -9.63 4.53
CA HIS A 296 32.48 -9.09 5.81
C HIS A 296 31.53 -8.00 6.33
N ALA A 297 31.03 -7.13 5.45
CA ALA A 297 30.05 -6.10 5.78
C ALA A 297 28.77 -6.70 6.39
N PHE A 298 28.21 -7.73 5.77
CA PHE A 298 27.06 -8.44 6.33
C PHE A 298 27.39 -9.14 7.65
N ALA A 299 28.55 -9.79 7.75
CA ALA A 299 28.97 -10.42 9.01
C ALA A 299 29.02 -9.40 10.15
N ALA A 300 29.55 -8.20 9.92
CA ALA A 300 29.58 -7.13 10.92
C ALA A 300 28.17 -6.65 11.30
N LEU A 301 27.30 -6.38 10.32
CA LEU A 301 25.91 -5.96 10.55
C LEU A 301 25.09 -7.00 11.34
N GLN A 302 25.44 -8.29 11.21
CA GLN A 302 24.79 -9.40 11.89
C GLN A 302 25.45 -9.75 13.24
N GLY A 303 26.25 -8.85 13.80
CA GLY A 303 26.87 -9.01 15.13
C GLY A 303 28.20 -9.78 15.14
N GLY A 304 28.81 -9.96 13.97
CA GLY A 304 30.13 -10.55 13.78
C GLY A 304 31.29 -9.56 14.04
N PRO A 305 32.48 -9.84 13.49
CA PRO A 305 33.68 -9.03 13.75
C PRO A 305 33.55 -7.59 13.20
N SER A 306 34.14 -6.63 13.91
CA SER A 306 34.17 -5.21 13.51
C SER A 306 34.89 -5.00 12.18
N LEU A 307 34.36 -4.07 11.38
CA LEU A 307 34.95 -3.58 10.13
C LEU A 307 36.12 -2.61 10.34
N ALA A 308 36.34 -2.10 11.56
CA ALA A 308 37.39 -1.12 11.86
C ALA A 308 38.80 -1.52 11.37
N PRO A 309 39.25 -2.80 11.48
CA PRO A 309 40.54 -3.22 10.93
C PRO A 309 40.60 -3.14 9.41
N THR A 310 39.49 -3.46 8.74
CA THR A 310 39.39 -3.42 7.27
C THR A 310 39.46 -1.99 6.75
N LEU A 311 38.80 -1.04 7.43
CA LEU A 311 38.82 0.38 7.05
C LEU A 311 40.25 0.97 7.01
N ARG A 312 41.13 0.50 7.90
CA ARG A 312 42.52 0.98 8.00
C ARG A 312 43.42 0.53 6.86
N ASP A 313 42.94 -0.31 5.94
CA ASP A 313 43.72 -0.69 4.76
C ASP A 313 43.96 0.54 3.86
N PRO A 314 45.21 1.00 3.69
CA PRO A 314 45.52 2.14 2.84
C PRO A 314 45.06 1.95 1.39
N ALA A 315 44.91 0.71 0.91
CA ALA A 315 44.43 0.42 -0.43
C ALA A 315 42.99 0.94 -0.67
N LEU A 316 42.16 1.04 0.37
CA LEU A 316 40.79 1.54 0.22
C LEU A 316 40.72 3.03 -0.15
N VAL A 317 41.75 3.81 0.21
CA VAL A 317 41.84 5.24 -0.10
C VAL A 317 41.94 5.48 -1.62
N THR A 318 42.39 4.48 -2.39
CA THR A 318 42.45 4.59 -3.86
C THR A 318 41.07 4.64 -4.50
N ASN A 319 40.02 4.25 -3.77
CA ASN A 319 38.64 4.25 -4.26
C ASN A 319 37.69 4.87 -3.21
N PRO A 320 37.57 6.22 -3.19
CA PRO A 320 36.74 6.92 -2.22
C PRO A 320 35.28 6.44 -2.14
N PRO A 321 34.60 6.09 -3.25
CA PRO A 321 33.26 5.50 -3.20
C PRO A 321 33.19 4.20 -2.39
N ILE A 322 34.15 3.28 -2.54
CA ILE A 322 34.18 2.03 -1.76
C ILE A 322 34.45 2.33 -0.29
N LEU A 323 35.42 3.21 -0.01
CA LEU A 323 35.73 3.60 1.36
C LEU A 323 34.51 4.23 2.04
N ALA A 324 33.76 5.08 1.33
CA ALA A 324 32.52 5.68 1.80
C ALA A 324 31.46 4.63 2.13
N ALA A 325 31.22 3.69 1.21
CA ALA A 325 30.26 2.62 1.41
C ALA A 325 30.65 1.73 2.61
N LEU A 326 31.91 1.30 2.70
CA LEU A 326 32.39 0.45 3.78
C LEU A 326 32.36 1.17 5.14
N ALA A 327 32.75 2.46 5.18
CA ALA A 327 32.69 3.26 6.39
C ALA A 327 31.24 3.51 6.83
N THR A 328 30.32 3.70 5.89
CA THR A 328 28.88 3.80 6.17
C THR A 328 28.37 2.51 6.80
N VAL A 329 28.68 1.34 6.22
CA VAL A 329 28.29 0.04 6.81
C VAL A 329 28.93 -0.16 8.19
N ALA A 330 30.21 0.18 8.36
CA ALA A 330 30.90 0.06 9.63
C ALA A 330 30.27 0.92 10.73
N GLY A 331 29.80 2.14 10.40
CA GLY A 331 29.08 3.00 11.33
C GLY A 331 27.76 2.39 11.79
N HIS A 332 27.02 1.74 10.90
CA HIS A 332 25.77 1.04 11.23
C HIS A 332 26.00 -0.25 12.04
N ALA A 333 27.09 -0.96 11.76
CA ALA A 333 27.48 -2.19 12.46
C ALA A 333 28.24 -1.93 13.77
N ALA A 334 28.52 -0.67 14.13
CA ALA A 334 29.39 -0.34 15.24
C ALA A 334 28.79 -0.80 16.58
N GLY A 335 29.44 -1.79 17.21
CA GLY A 335 29.09 -2.25 18.55
C GLY A 335 29.73 -1.42 19.68
N SER A 336 30.58 -0.43 19.35
CA SER A 336 31.28 0.40 20.33
C SER A 336 31.53 1.82 19.80
N ASP A 337 31.69 2.80 20.70
CA ASP A 337 32.08 4.17 20.35
C ASP A 337 33.43 4.23 19.64
N ALA A 338 34.34 3.30 19.93
CA ALA A 338 35.62 3.19 19.24
C ALA A 338 35.46 2.78 17.77
N ASP A 339 34.57 1.83 17.48
CA ASP A 339 34.28 1.40 16.11
C ASP A 339 33.51 2.48 15.34
N LEU A 340 32.53 3.12 15.98
CA LEU A 340 31.78 4.23 15.38
C LEU A 340 32.70 5.44 15.09
N GLY A 341 33.60 5.76 16.03
CA GLY A 341 34.61 6.78 15.83
C GLY A 341 35.55 6.45 14.66
N GLU A 342 35.95 5.18 14.50
CA GLU A 342 36.76 4.75 13.36
C GLU A 342 36.01 4.92 12.03
N ALA A 343 34.74 4.54 11.97
CA ALA A 343 33.91 4.71 10.78
C ALA A 343 33.76 6.19 10.39
N LEU A 344 33.44 7.06 11.35
CA LEU A 344 33.33 8.51 11.14
C LEU A 344 34.65 9.13 10.68
N PHE A 345 35.79 8.69 11.23
CA PHE A 345 37.10 9.14 10.79
C PHE A 345 37.35 8.82 9.30
N HIS A 346 36.96 7.63 8.83
CA HIS A 346 37.11 7.28 7.42
C HIS A 346 36.12 8.01 6.51
N LEU A 347 34.91 8.34 6.99
CA LEU A 347 34.01 9.26 6.28
C LEU A 347 34.61 10.66 6.15
N ALA A 348 35.30 11.17 7.18
CA ALA A 348 36.04 12.44 7.08
C ALA A 348 37.16 12.40 6.02
N ILE A 349 37.88 11.27 5.91
CA ILE A 349 38.86 11.05 4.83
C ILE A 349 38.19 11.12 3.46
N VAL A 350 37.04 10.46 3.28
CA VAL A 350 36.27 10.49 2.02
C VAL A 350 35.89 11.92 1.67
N SER A 351 35.26 12.66 2.59
CA SER A 351 34.85 14.05 2.36
C SER A 351 36.03 14.97 2.02
N ALA A 352 37.21 14.76 2.62
CA ALA A 352 38.42 15.49 2.25
C ALA A 352 38.93 15.17 0.83
N LEU A 353 38.75 13.93 0.36
CA LEU A 353 39.13 13.52 -0.99
C LEU A 353 38.15 14.06 -2.04
N THR A 354 36.86 14.17 -1.70
CA THR A 354 35.77 14.66 -2.57
C THR A 354 35.57 16.18 -2.53
N ASP A 355 36.43 16.92 -1.81
CA ASP A 355 36.41 18.40 -1.73
C ASP A 355 35.22 18.97 -0.93
N GLU A 356 34.82 18.29 0.14
CA GLU A 356 33.76 18.67 1.07
C GLU A 356 34.34 18.97 2.47
N PRO A 357 35.05 20.11 2.66
CA PRO A 357 35.81 20.37 3.88
C PRO A 357 34.94 20.55 5.13
N ASP A 358 33.74 21.13 4.99
CA ASP A 358 32.82 21.36 6.11
C ASP A 358 32.28 20.02 6.65
N GLN A 359 31.86 19.13 5.75
CA GLN A 359 31.40 17.79 6.09
C GLN A 359 32.54 16.95 6.69
N ALA A 360 33.76 17.08 6.16
CA ALA A 360 34.93 16.41 6.69
C ALA A 360 35.24 16.85 8.13
N ALA A 361 35.11 18.15 8.44
CA ALA A 361 35.32 18.67 9.77
C ALA A 361 34.26 18.18 10.77
N GLU A 362 33.00 18.09 10.35
CA GLU A 362 31.90 17.56 11.16
C GLU A 362 32.13 16.08 11.52
N TYR A 363 32.41 15.24 10.53
CA TYR A 363 32.70 13.82 10.76
C TYR A 363 33.91 13.62 11.67
N LEU A 364 34.97 14.43 11.48
CA LEU A 364 36.18 14.35 12.30
C LEU A 364 35.94 14.77 13.75
N ALA A 365 35.13 15.81 13.98
CA ALA A 365 34.74 16.24 15.31
C ALA A 365 33.91 15.15 16.02
N ALA A 366 32.92 14.59 15.32
CA ALA A 366 32.08 13.50 15.82
C ALA A 366 32.89 12.21 16.12
N ALA A 367 33.91 11.92 15.30
CA ALA A 367 34.84 10.80 15.51
C ALA A 367 35.65 11.00 16.80
N ARG A 368 36.26 12.19 16.97
CA ARG A 368 37.10 12.51 18.13
C ARG A 368 36.36 12.44 19.46
N GLN A 369 35.10 12.88 19.47
CA GLN A 369 34.25 12.82 20.66
C GLN A 369 34.04 11.38 21.13
N ARG A 370 33.88 10.44 20.20
CA ARG A 370 33.59 9.03 20.49
C ARG A 370 34.85 8.20 20.78
N ALA A 371 35.97 8.51 20.13
CA ALA A 371 37.18 7.71 20.22
C ALA A 371 38.45 8.54 20.44
N THR A 372 38.47 9.37 21.50
CA THR A 372 39.61 10.26 21.79
C THR A 372 40.95 9.51 21.93
N ALA A 373 40.94 8.27 22.43
CA ALA A 373 42.14 7.43 22.55
C ALA A 373 42.77 7.04 21.18
N ARG A 374 42.02 7.15 20.08
CA ARG A 374 42.45 6.78 18.72
C ARG A 374 43.14 7.91 17.96
N VAL A 375 43.13 9.14 18.48
CA VAL A 375 43.64 10.32 17.77
C VAL A 375 45.09 10.14 17.29
N ASN A 376 45.97 9.55 18.10
CA ASN A 376 47.36 9.30 17.72
C ASN A 376 47.50 8.24 16.62
N ASP A 377 46.66 7.20 16.64
CA ASP A 377 46.60 6.17 15.60
C ASP A 377 46.15 6.81 14.28
N TRP A 378 45.11 7.66 14.33
CA TRP A 378 44.57 8.38 13.16
C TRP A 378 45.59 9.37 12.57
N LEU A 379 46.36 10.09 13.39
CA LEU A 379 47.45 10.96 12.91
C LEU A 379 48.53 10.16 12.16
N THR A 380 48.89 9.00 12.70
CA THR A 380 49.86 8.09 12.06
C THR A 380 49.31 7.55 10.73
N HIS A 381 48.02 7.21 10.69
CA HIS A 381 47.34 6.77 9.48
C HIS A 381 47.31 7.88 8.42
N LEU A 382 46.85 9.11 8.77
CA LEU A 382 46.84 10.27 7.87
C LEU A 382 48.23 10.59 7.30
N ALA A 383 49.27 10.53 8.12
CA ALA A 383 50.65 10.74 7.67
C ALA A 383 51.09 9.67 6.65
N THR A 384 50.65 8.43 6.84
CA THR A 384 50.95 7.31 5.94
C THR A 384 50.25 7.48 4.59
N ILE A 385 48.94 7.73 4.59
CA ILE A 385 48.16 7.88 3.35
C ILE A 385 48.41 9.23 2.65
N GLY A 386 48.77 10.27 3.40
CA GLY A 386 49.03 11.61 2.89
C GLY A 386 50.29 11.73 2.03
N ALA A 387 51.20 10.76 2.11
CA ALA A 387 52.33 10.65 1.18
C ALA A 387 51.86 10.42 -0.27
N THR A 388 50.73 9.75 -0.46
CA THR A 388 50.12 9.47 -1.78
C THR A 388 48.94 10.41 -2.07
N TYR A 389 48.20 10.82 -1.03
CA TYR A 389 46.99 11.65 -1.16
C TYR A 389 47.10 12.92 -0.30
N PRO A 390 47.81 13.98 -0.76
CA PRO A 390 48.08 15.15 0.08
C PRO A 390 46.85 15.87 0.65
N ARG A 391 45.68 15.75 0.00
CA ARG A 391 44.42 16.36 0.45
C ARG A 391 44.01 15.91 1.86
N VAL A 392 44.27 14.65 2.23
CA VAL A 392 43.89 14.12 3.56
C VAL A 392 44.69 14.76 4.70
N LEU A 393 45.84 15.37 4.40
CA LEU A 393 46.66 16.09 5.40
C LEU A 393 45.96 17.34 5.93
N ALA A 394 44.96 17.86 5.20
CA ALA A 394 44.11 18.96 5.67
C ALA A 394 43.28 18.60 6.93
N LEU A 395 43.14 17.30 7.24
CA LEU A 395 42.47 16.82 8.44
C LEU A 395 43.36 16.85 9.70
N ILE A 396 44.68 16.99 9.55
CA ILE A 396 45.61 16.99 10.70
C ILE A 396 45.38 18.20 11.62
N PRO A 397 45.32 19.46 11.13
CA PRO A 397 45.07 20.61 12.00
C PRO A 397 43.79 20.50 12.85
N PRO A 398 42.59 20.21 12.29
CA PRO A 398 41.37 20.09 13.10
C PRO A 398 41.41 18.90 14.06
N LEU A 399 42.10 17.80 13.72
CA LEU A 399 42.24 16.65 14.61
C LEU A 399 43.06 16.99 15.87
N THR A 400 44.06 17.88 15.74
CA THR A 400 44.97 18.30 16.82
C THR A 400 44.50 19.54 17.61
N ALA A 401 43.43 20.22 17.16
CA ALA A 401 42.91 21.40 17.83
C ALA A 401 42.43 21.05 19.25
N PRO A 402 42.67 21.89 20.29
CA PRO A 402 42.12 21.65 21.62
C PRO A 402 40.59 21.56 21.54
N ALA A 403 39.97 20.67 22.33
CA ALA A 403 38.52 20.61 22.43
C ALA A 403 38.00 21.99 22.83
N SER A 404 37.23 22.64 21.95
CA SER A 404 36.59 23.92 22.23
C SER A 404 35.67 23.73 23.44
N ALA A 405 35.95 24.44 24.53
CA ALA A 405 35.06 24.55 25.66
C ALA A 405 33.81 25.32 25.22
N GLY A 406 32.67 24.64 25.08
CA GLY A 406 31.43 25.27 24.64
C GLY A 406 30.33 24.27 24.36
N ASP A 407 29.78 23.68 25.43
CA ASP A 407 28.33 23.52 25.64
C ASP A 407 28.14 22.89 27.04
N ASP A 408 28.12 23.76 28.05
CA ASP A 408 27.71 23.43 29.41
C ASP A 408 26.25 23.89 29.54
N PRO A 409 25.24 23.01 29.60
CA PRO A 409 23.84 23.40 29.78
C PRO A 409 23.58 23.60 31.28
N ALA A 410 24.27 24.57 31.89
CA ALA A 410 24.12 24.88 33.31
C ALA A 410 24.34 26.39 33.57
N GLY A 411 23.67 27.23 32.78
CA GLY A 411 23.41 28.62 33.12
C GLY A 411 21.96 28.77 33.61
N GLY A 412 21.59 28.04 34.66
CA GLY A 412 20.30 28.13 35.32
C GLY A 412 20.44 28.87 36.64
N ASP A 413 19.79 30.03 36.71
CA ASP A 413 19.65 30.92 37.85
C ASP A 413 19.66 30.25 39.23
N ALA A 414 20.52 30.72 40.13
CA ALA A 414 20.33 30.58 41.56
C ALA A 414 20.96 31.76 42.33
N ASP A 415 20.08 32.39 43.11
CA ASP A 415 20.32 33.22 44.31
C ASP A 415 20.91 34.62 44.15
N ASP A 416 20.00 35.58 43.97
CA ASP A 416 20.09 36.88 44.62
C ASP A 416 19.09 36.89 45.80
N ILE A 417 19.61 36.62 47.01
CA ILE A 417 18.88 36.72 48.28
C ILE A 417 18.97 38.17 48.78
N PRO A 418 17.87 38.85 49.12
CA PRO A 418 17.94 40.20 49.65
C PRO A 418 18.36 40.19 51.12
N THR A 419 19.39 40.95 51.44
CA THR A 419 19.82 41.28 52.79
C THR A 419 18.74 42.07 53.53
N THR A 420 18.29 41.53 54.65
CA THR A 420 17.61 42.23 55.74
C THR A 420 18.52 43.30 56.36
N GLU A 421 18.05 44.56 56.36
CA GLU A 421 18.38 45.53 57.42
C GLU A 421 17.07 46.17 57.94
N GLU A 422 16.72 45.81 59.16
CA GLU A 422 15.86 46.59 60.06
C GLU A 422 16.68 47.75 60.63
N SER A 423 16.18 48.99 60.58
CA SER A 423 16.19 49.94 61.72
C SER A 423 15.55 51.29 61.37
N THR A 424 14.53 51.64 62.17
CA THR A 424 13.94 52.95 62.49
C THR A 424 13.14 53.73 61.45
#